data_AF-A0A3D3JPH5-F1
#
_entry.id   AF-A0A3D3JPH5-F1
#
_cell.length_a   1.000
_cell.length_b   1.000
_cell.length_c   1.000
_cell.angle_alpha   90.00
_cell.angle_beta   90.00
_cell.angle_gamma   90.00
#
_symmetry.space_group_name_H-M   'P 1'
#
loop_
_entity.id
_entity.type
_entity.pdbx_description
1 polymer ?
#
loop_
_entity_poly.entity_id
_entity_poly.type
_entity_poly.pdbx_seq_one_letter_code
_entity_poly.pdbx_strand_id
1 'polypeptide(L)'
;PQEEVITRTWTGTDDCGNSSSCAQVVTVVDTTPPEVQCNAYDITEFDGDDDDDDDDSVSFTATATDLCSDVRIKVGWIVCVPPPGDDDDDDDDDDCKVRAYGATITVLDSGDPGTVINWTAKATDDCGNIVAVNCSVTVLEAEEEEEEEEDHGHGSGHDKPWWWHWRHW
;
A
#
# COMPACT_ATOMS: atom_id res chain seq x y z
N PRO A 1 1.71 6.78 25.98
CA PRO A 1 3.12 7.20 26.01
C PRO A 1 3.99 6.16 26.74
N GLN A 2 4.87 5.51 25.98
CA GLN A 2 6.01 4.82 26.59
C GLN A 2 6.91 5.93 27.16
N GLU A 3 6.88 6.05 28.48
CA GLU A 3 7.80 6.88 29.23
C GLU A 3 8.94 5.97 29.67
N GLU A 4 10.11 6.10 29.05
CA GLU A 4 11.29 5.39 29.55
C GLU A 4 11.80 6.15 30.78
N VAL A 5 11.77 5.49 31.93
CA VAL A 5 12.22 6.06 33.20
C VAL A 5 13.58 5.50 33.55
N ILE A 6 14.60 6.35 33.45
CA ILE A 6 15.97 6.04 33.83
C ILE A 6 16.21 6.58 35.23
N THR A 7 16.45 5.69 36.19
CA THR A 7 16.86 6.08 37.56
C THR A 7 18.36 5.98 37.70
N ARG A 8 19.02 7.09 38.04
CA ARG A 8 20.46 7.15 38.33
C ARG A 8 20.70 7.48 39.79
N THR A 9 21.57 6.72 40.44
CA THR A 9 22.03 7.02 41.80
C THR A 9 23.41 7.66 41.73
N TRP A 10 23.50 8.90 42.17
CA TRP A 10 24.74 9.64 42.34
C TRP A 10 25.25 9.44 43.75
N THR A 11 26.50 9.00 43.92
CA THR A 11 27.15 8.88 45.24
C THR A 11 28.39 9.77 45.26
N GLY A 12 28.45 10.70 46.20
CA GLY A 12 29.63 11.50 46.50
C GLY A 12 30.30 10.99 47.77
N THR A 13 31.63 10.88 47.75
CA THR A 13 32.45 10.52 48.92
C THR A 13 33.49 11.63 49.14
N ASP A 14 33.66 12.08 50.38
CA ASP A 14 34.68 13.07 50.75
C ASP A 14 36.03 12.42 51.14
N ASP A 15 37.08 13.23 51.25
CA ASP A 15 38.44 12.76 51.60
C ASP A 15 38.53 12.16 53.02
N CYS A 16 37.54 12.45 53.88
CA CYS A 16 37.43 11.87 55.21
C CYS A 16 36.71 10.51 55.21
N GLY A 17 36.20 10.05 54.06
CA GLY A 17 35.52 8.78 53.88
C GLY A 17 34.01 8.83 54.13
N ASN A 18 33.40 10.01 54.34
CA ASN A 18 31.95 10.12 54.43
C ASN A 18 31.35 10.04 53.03
N SER A 19 30.21 9.37 52.88
CA SER A 19 29.49 9.28 51.61
C SER A 19 28.03 9.67 51.74
N SER A 20 27.46 10.18 50.65
CA SER A 20 26.04 10.49 50.51
C SER A 20 25.57 10.18 49.10
N SER A 21 24.31 9.75 48.95
CA SER A 21 23.72 9.40 47.67
C SER A 21 22.43 10.15 47.39
N CYS A 22 22.17 10.42 46.11
CA CYS A 22 20.95 11.05 45.60
C CYS A 22 20.45 10.29 44.37
N ALA A 23 19.14 10.01 44.31
CA ALA A 23 18.51 9.44 43.13
C ALA A 23 18.02 10.57 42.19
N GLN A 24 18.39 10.49 40.93
CA GLN A 24 17.86 11.30 39.84
C GLN A 24 16.94 10.40 39.01
N VAL A 25 15.71 10.86 38.79
CA VAL A 25 14.77 10.25 37.85
C VAL A 25 14.80 11.05 36.56
N VAL A 26 15.07 10.40 35.44
CA VAL A 26 15.04 10.99 34.09
C VAL A 26 13.93 10.31 33.31
N THR A 27 13.02 11.10 32.77
CA THR A 27 11.94 10.61 31.89
C THR A 27 12.28 10.97 30.45
N VAL A 28 12.37 9.95 29.58
CA VAL A 28 12.48 10.13 28.14
C VAL A 28 11.08 10.06 27.55
N VAL A 29 10.74 11.04 26.73
CA VAL A 29 9.46 11.11 26.02
C VAL A 29 9.78 11.13 24.54
N ASP A 30 9.26 10.13 23.83
CA ASP A 30 9.27 10.15 22.38
C ASP A 30 8.09 11.00 21.88
N THR A 31 8.39 11.86 20.92
CA THR A 31 7.44 12.80 20.30
C THR A 31 7.51 12.78 18.78
N THR A 32 8.33 11.90 18.20
CA THR A 32 8.55 11.83 16.77
C THR A 32 7.59 10.81 16.17
N PRO A 33 6.75 11.18 15.18
CA PRO A 33 5.94 10.19 14.48
C PRO A 33 6.79 9.22 13.66
N PRO A 34 6.28 7.99 13.41
CA PRO A 34 6.91 7.06 12.48
C PRO A 34 7.06 7.62 11.07
N GLU A 35 7.96 7.04 10.30
CA GLU A 35 8.06 7.26 8.85
C GLU A 35 7.33 6.13 8.11
N VAL A 36 6.47 6.46 7.14
CA VAL A 36 5.63 5.50 6.37
C VAL A 36 6.05 5.46 4.91
N GLN A 37 6.13 4.26 4.35
CA GLN A 37 6.39 4.00 2.93
C GLN A 37 5.27 3.12 2.36
N CYS A 38 4.61 3.58 1.29
CA CYS A 38 3.44 2.91 0.71
C CYS A 38 3.76 1.63 -0.07
N ASN A 39 4.94 1.54 -0.68
CA ASN A 39 5.37 0.40 -1.53
C ASN A 39 4.32 -0.01 -2.58
N ALA A 40 3.75 0.97 -3.27
CA ALA A 40 2.77 0.77 -4.32
C ALA A 40 3.29 1.28 -5.65
N TYR A 41 2.79 0.69 -6.73
CA TYR A 41 3.13 1.00 -8.10
C TYR A 41 1.88 0.85 -8.98
N ASP A 42 1.85 1.56 -10.10
CA ASP A 42 0.75 1.50 -11.07
C ASP A 42 0.60 0.08 -11.63
N ILE A 43 -0.63 -0.32 -11.94
CA ILE A 43 -1.00 -1.67 -12.35
C ILE A 43 -1.66 -1.64 -13.72
N THR A 44 -1.60 -2.74 -14.44
CA THR A 44 -2.44 -2.95 -15.63
C THR A 44 -3.86 -3.32 -15.19
N GLU A 45 -4.85 -2.92 -15.98
CA GLU A 45 -6.24 -3.34 -15.85
C GLU A 45 -6.40 -4.85 -15.69
N PHE A 46 -7.27 -5.25 -14.76
CA PHE A 46 -7.77 -6.62 -14.60
C PHE A 46 -9.14 -6.61 -13.91
N ASP A 47 -10.03 -7.49 -14.34
CA ASP A 47 -11.29 -7.80 -13.69
C ASP A 47 -11.12 -9.05 -12.81
N GLY A 48 -11.51 -8.93 -11.53
CA GLY A 48 -11.59 -10.11 -10.67
C GLY A 48 -12.85 -10.89 -11.00
N ASP A 49 -12.82 -11.67 -12.08
CA ASP A 49 -13.98 -12.46 -12.47
C ASP A 49 -14.18 -13.61 -11.46
N ASP A 50 -15.37 -13.70 -10.85
CA ASP A 50 -15.68 -14.66 -9.77
C ASP A 50 -15.72 -16.14 -10.26
N ASP A 51 -15.50 -16.38 -11.56
CA ASP A 51 -15.84 -17.63 -12.25
C ASP A 51 -14.66 -18.46 -12.81
N ASP A 52 -13.40 -18.01 -12.72
CA ASP A 52 -12.24 -18.82 -13.15
C ASP A 52 -11.10 -18.83 -12.11
N ASP A 53 -10.34 -19.92 -12.07
CA ASP A 53 -9.26 -20.23 -11.09
C ASP A 53 -8.06 -19.23 -11.10
N ASP A 54 -8.19 -18.12 -11.84
CA ASP A 54 -7.24 -17.02 -11.94
C ASP A 54 -7.72 -15.87 -11.02
N ASP A 55 -7.45 -16.01 -9.71
CA ASP A 55 -7.57 -14.93 -8.70
C ASP A 55 -6.48 -13.89 -8.99
N ASP A 56 -6.66 -13.14 -10.08
CA ASP A 56 -5.85 -11.99 -10.40
C ASP A 56 -6.13 -10.93 -9.36
N SER A 57 -5.30 -10.92 -8.32
CA SER A 57 -5.33 -9.92 -7.28
C SER A 57 -3.93 -9.42 -6.99
N VAL A 58 -3.81 -8.11 -6.85
CA VAL A 58 -2.53 -7.44 -6.56
C VAL A 58 -2.59 -6.83 -5.16
N SER A 59 -1.55 -7.10 -4.37
CA SER A 59 -1.48 -6.65 -2.99
C SER A 59 -0.32 -5.70 -2.74
N PHE A 60 -0.62 -4.58 -2.09
CA PHE A 60 0.37 -3.57 -1.68
C PHE A 60 0.42 -3.46 -0.17
N THR A 61 1.61 -3.52 0.40
CA THR A 61 1.81 -3.45 1.85
C THR A 61 2.65 -2.24 2.22
N ALA A 62 2.04 -1.31 2.95
CA ALA A 62 2.76 -0.19 3.52
C ALA A 62 3.67 -0.66 4.66
N THR A 63 4.89 -0.11 4.71
CA THR A 63 5.84 -0.31 5.81
C THR A 63 6.03 0.98 6.59
N ALA A 64 6.45 0.87 7.84
CA ALA A 64 6.77 2.03 8.66
C ALA A 64 7.89 1.69 9.63
N THR A 65 8.73 2.68 9.91
CA THR A 65 9.85 2.57 10.84
C THR A 65 9.81 3.73 11.81
N ASP A 66 10.21 3.45 13.03
CA ASP A 66 10.44 4.45 14.07
C ASP A 66 11.79 4.18 14.74
N LEU A 67 12.47 5.23 15.19
CA LEU A 67 13.82 5.13 15.75
C LEU A 67 13.84 4.55 17.17
N CYS A 68 12.75 4.72 17.92
CA CYS A 68 12.72 4.51 19.36
C CYS A 68 11.69 3.47 19.79
N SER A 69 10.82 3.01 18.89
CA SER A 69 9.69 2.15 19.25
C SER A 69 9.20 1.24 18.12
N ASP A 70 8.38 0.25 18.47
CA ASP A 70 7.69 -0.59 17.50
C ASP A 70 6.48 0.15 16.90
N VAL A 71 6.18 -0.12 15.63
CA VAL A 71 5.14 0.59 14.87
C VAL A 71 4.02 -0.35 14.43
N ARG A 72 2.78 0.13 14.51
CA ARG A 72 1.57 -0.54 14.02
C ARG A 72 0.95 0.27 12.89
N ILE A 73 0.67 -0.37 11.77
CA ILE A 73 0.12 0.29 10.59
C ILE A 73 -1.25 -0.30 10.29
N LYS A 74 -2.18 0.57 9.89
CA LYS A 74 -3.50 0.20 9.39
C LYS A 74 -3.85 0.98 8.14
N VAL A 75 -4.45 0.30 7.18
CA VAL A 75 -5.17 0.96 6.08
C VAL A 75 -6.38 1.69 6.65
N GLY A 76 -6.57 2.91 6.19
CA GLY A 76 -7.65 3.81 6.56
C GLY A 76 -8.70 3.92 5.47
N TRP A 77 -9.12 5.16 5.17
CA TRP A 77 -10.06 5.45 4.11
C TRP A 77 -9.51 4.99 2.76
N ILE A 78 -10.33 4.30 1.98
CA ILE A 78 -10.05 3.85 0.61
C ILE A 78 -11.11 4.49 -0.30
N VAL A 79 -10.70 4.95 -1.47
CA VAL A 79 -11.59 5.49 -2.49
C VAL A 79 -11.05 5.14 -3.86
N CYS A 80 -11.95 4.71 -4.74
CA CYS A 80 -11.68 4.61 -6.15
C CYS A 80 -12.25 5.82 -6.87
N VAL A 81 -11.43 6.37 -7.74
CA VAL A 81 -11.74 7.55 -8.51
C VAL A 81 -11.73 7.08 -9.96
N PRO A 82 -12.89 6.97 -10.63
CA PRO A 82 -12.95 6.55 -12.02
C PRO A 82 -12.27 7.58 -12.93
N PRO A 83 -11.93 7.20 -14.17
CA PRO A 83 -11.40 8.13 -15.15
C PRO A 83 -12.42 9.26 -15.48
N PRO A 84 -11.94 10.40 -16.01
CA PRO A 84 -12.81 11.51 -16.34
C PRO A 84 -13.59 11.25 -17.63
N GLY A 85 -14.92 11.22 -17.55
CA GLY A 85 -15.81 11.00 -18.69
C GLY A 85 -16.64 9.73 -18.58
N ASP A 86 -16.36 8.94 -17.55
CA ASP A 86 -17.14 7.77 -17.18
C ASP A 86 -18.32 8.27 -16.33
N ASP A 87 -19.47 8.32 -16.99
CA ASP A 87 -20.73 8.85 -16.46
C ASP A 87 -21.56 7.69 -15.86
N ASP A 88 -20.91 6.76 -15.16
CA ASP A 88 -21.46 5.44 -14.82
C ASP A 88 -22.56 5.55 -13.76
N ASP A 89 -23.77 5.80 -14.24
CA ASP A 89 -25.00 5.79 -13.44
C ASP A 89 -25.63 4.37 -13.36
N ASP A 90 -25.10 3.32 -14.02
CA ASP A 90 -25.84 2.06 -14.18
C ASP A 90 -25.10 0.68 -14.18
N ASP A 91 -23.76 0.54 -14.14
CA ASP A 91 -23.11 -0.79 -14.13
C ASP A 91 -22.18 -0.97 -12.90
N ASP A 92 -22.65 -1.71 -11.88
CA ASP A 92 -21.91 -2.08 -10.64
C ASP A 92 -20.64 -2.94 -10.91
N ASP A 93 -20.32 -3.22 -12.18
CA ASP A 93 -19.27 -4.15 -12.62
C ASP A 93 -17.94 -3.45 -12.97
N ASP A 94 -17.94 -2.15 -13.31
CA ASP A 94 -16.72 -1.38 -13.68
C ASP A 94 -16.08 -0.65 -12.47
N ASP A 95 -16.72 -0.74 -11.30
CA ASP A 95 -16.21 -0.20 -10.05
C ASP A 95 -15.06 -1.07 -9.52
N CYS A 96 -13.93 -0.43 -9.19
CA CYS A 96 -12.83 -1.11 -8.50
C CYS A 96 -13.35 -1.86 -7.24
N LYS A 97 -12.75 -3.02 -6.94
CA LYS A 97 -13.03 -3.80 -5.72
C LYS A 97 -11.75 -3.99 -4.94
N VAL A 98 -11.77 -3.59 -3.67
CA VAL A 98 -10.59 -3.57 -2.81
C VAL A 98 -10.90 -4.13 -1.43
N ARG A 99 -10.00 -4.99 -0.96
CA ARG A 99 -9.99 -5.51 0.41
C ARG A 99 -8.78 -4.96 1.15
N ALA A 100 -8.93 -4.69 2.45
CA ALA A 100 -7.81 -4.27 3.28
C ALA A 100 -7.71 -5.10 4.56
N TYR A 101 -6.49 -5.48 4.93
CA TYR A 101 -6.19 -6.14 6.20
C TYR A 101 -4.84 -5.67 6.74
N GLY A 102 -4.85 -5.13 7.97
CA GLY A 102 -3.64 -4.58 8.56
C GLY A 102 -3.09 -3.43 7.72
N ALA A 103 -1.85 -3.57 7.25
CA ALA A 103 -1.15 -2.59 6.42
C ALA A 103 -1.27 -2.87 4.91
N THR A 104 -2.00 -3.92 4.54
CA THR A 104 -2.08 -4.42 3.18
C THR A 104 -3.43 -4.08 2.57
N ILE A 105 -3.41 -3.53 1.36
CA ILE A 105 -4.55 -3.54 0.44
C ILE A 105 -4.38 -4.67 -0.56
N THR A 106 -5.49 -5.25 -0.99
CA THR A 106 -5.58 -6.23 -2.08
C THR A 106 -6.63 -5.70 -3.03
N VAL A 107 -6.21 -5.33 -4.23
CA VAL A 107 -7.10 -5.00 -5.34
C VAL A 107 -7.57 -6.32 -5.92
N LEU A 108 -8.88 -6.50 -5.93
CA LEU A 108 -9.58 -7.67 -6.46
C LEU A 108 -10.16 -7.36 -7.84
N ASP A 109 -10.42 -6.10 -8.13
CA ASP A 109 -10.88 -5.60 -9.42
C ASP A 109 -10.31 -4.19 -9.54
N SER A 110 -9.58 -3.92 -10.62
CA SER A 110 -8.92 -2.63 -10.79
C SER A 110 -9.90 -1.52 -11.18
N GLY A 111 -11.05 -1.88 -11.76
CA GLY A 111 -11.86 -0.98 -12.58
C GLY A 111 -11.13 -0.59 -13.86
N ASP A 112 -11.68 0.40 -14.57
CA ASP A 112 -11.21 0.82 -15.89
C ASP A 112 -9.81 1.45 -15.91
N PRO A 113 -9.11 1.41 -17.06
CA PRO A 113 -7.88 2.14 -17.28
C PRO A 113 -8.05 3.65 -17.01
N GLY A 114 -7.17 4.20 -16.17
CA GLY A 114 -7.26 5.57 -15.68
C GLY A 114 -7.89 5.70 -14.29
N THR A 115 -8.48 4.63 -13.75
CA THR A 115 -8.93 4.56 -12.35
C THR A 115 -7.77 4.83 -11.39
N VAL A 116 -8.01 5.66 -10.37
CA VAL A 116 -7.05 5.92 -9.29
C VAL A 116 -7.58 5.40 -7.97
N ILE A 117 -6.91 4.38 -7.44
CA ILE A 117 -7.20 3.79 -6.14
C ILE A 117 -6.38 4.53 -5.09
N ASN A 118 -7.03 5.35 -4.26
CA ASN A 118 -6.39 6.10 -3.18
C ASN A 118 -6.69 5.47 -1.82
N TRP A 119 -5.69 5.37 -0.95
CA TRP A 119 -5.92 4.98 0.44
C TRP A 119 -4.99 5.69 1.43
N THR A 120 -5.41 5.74 2.68
CA THR A 120 -4.56 6.23 3.77
C THR A 120 -3.82 5.09 4.46
N ALA A 121 -2.50 5.18 4.61
CA ALA A 121 -1.73 4.35 5.53
C ALA A 121 -1.51 5.11 6.85
N LYS A 122 -2.14 4.65 7.93
CA LYS A 122 -2.01 5.25 9.26
C LYS A 122 -1.07 4.41 10.12
N ALA A 123 0.06 4.99 10.51
CA ALA A 123 1.00 4.41 11.46
C ALA A 123 0.82 5.00 12.85
N THR A 124 0.95 4.16 13.86
CA THR A 124 0.93 4.54 15.28
C THR A 124 2.03 3.78 15.97
N ASP A 125 2.93 4.48 16.63
CA ASP A 125 3.93 3.85 17.47
C ASP A 125 3.37 3.49 18.86
N ASP A 126 4.16 2.76 19.65
CA ASP A 126 3.79 2.41 21.02
C ASP A 126 3.83 3.64 21.99
N CYS A 127 4.44 4.74 21.56
CA CYS A 127 4.48 6.02 22.28
C CYS A 127 3.17 6.82 22.13
N GLY A 128 2.39 6.53 21.09
CA GLY A 128 1.16 7.20 20.72
C GLY A 128 1.34 8.32 19.69
N ASN A 129 2.52 8.48 19.08
CA ASN A 129 2.67 9.35 17.93
C ASN A 129 2.02 8.69 16.72
N ILE A 130 1.41 9.52 15.88
CA ILE A 130 0.56 9.07 14.78
C ILE A 130 0.95 9.87 13.53
N VAL A 131 1.05 9.16 12.41
CA VAL A 131 1.15 9.75 11.08
C VAL A 131 0.16 9.07 10.14
N ALA A 132 -0.32 9.80 9.15
CA ALA A 132 -1.14 9.28 8.07
C ALA A 132 -0.60 9.80 6.74
N VAL A 133 -0.37 8.90 5.78
CA VAL A 133 0.12 9.22 4.44
C VAL A 133 -0.87 8.72 3.41
N ASN A 134 -1.09 9.49 2.34
CA ASN A 134 -1.89 9.06 1.20
C ASN A 134 -1.04 8.22 0.25
N CYS A 135 -1.51 7.03 -0.06
CA CYS A 135 -0.96 6.13 -1.04
C CYS A 135 -1.92 6.05 -2.22
N SER A 136 -1.40 5.77 -3.41
CA SER A 136 -2.21 5.64 -4.61
C SER A 136 -1.63 4.63 -5.59
N VAL A 137 -2.49 4.09 -6.43
CA VAL A 137 -2.18 3.29 -7.61
C VAL A 137 -3.04 3.82 -8.75
N THR A 138 -2.46 3.93 -9.94
CA THR A 138 -3.18 4.22 -11.18
C THR A 138 -3.31 2.93 -11.98
N VAL A 139 -4.48 2.69 -12.55
CA VAL A 139 -4.71 1.61 -13.50
C VAL A 139 -4.31 2.07 -14.89
N LEU A 140 -3.50 1.28 -15.58
CA LEU A 140 -2.97 1.53 -16.91
C LEU A 140 -3.64 0.59 -17.91
N GLU A 141 -3.79 1.05 -19.14
CA GLU A 141 -4.24 0.22 -20.25
C GLU A 141 -3.25 -0.96 -20.45
N ALA A 142 -3.79 -2.12 -20.82
CA ALA A 142 -2.95 -3.25 -21.24
C ALA A 142 -2.13 -2.87 -22.48
N GLU A 143 -0.83 -3.17 -22.46
CA GLU A 143 0.01 -2.98 -23.62
C GLU A 143 -0.41 -3.99 -24.70
N GLU A 144 -1.01 -3.53 -25.81
CA GLU A 144 -1.24 -4.37 -26.98
C GLU A 144 0.13 -4.79 -27.56
N GLU A 145 0.47 -6.07 -27.49
CA GLU A 145 1.60 -6.59 -28.25
C GLU A 145 1.25 -6.50 -29.75
N GLU A 146 1.93 -5.64 -30.51
CA GLU A 146 1.88 -5.65 -31.97
C GLU A 146 2.38 -7.02 -32.47
N GLU A 147 1.48 -7.96 -32.75
CA GLU A 147 1.83 -9.15 -33.52
C GLU A 147 2.30 -8.66 -34.90
N GLU A 148 3.61 -8.75 -35.17
CA GLU A 148 4.15 -8.58 -36.52
C GLU A 148 3.48 -9.64 -37.41
N GLU A 149 2.46 -9.26 -38.19
CA GLU A 149 1.97 -10.10 -39.28
C GLU A 149 3.14 -10.36 -40.25
N GLU A 150 3.75 -11.55 -40.17
CA GLU A 150 4.61 -12.05 -41.25
C GLU A 150 3.74 -12.19 -42.52
N ASP A 151 3.79 -11.15 -43.36
CA ASP A 151 3.20 -11.10 -44.71
C ASP A 151 3.77 -12.23 -45.58
N HIS A 152 3.20 -13.43 -45.45
CA HIS A 152 3.23 -14.45 -46.48
C HIS A 152 2.25 -14.06 -47.58
N GLY A 153 2.62 -13.05 -48.36
CA GLY A 153 1.80 -12.56 -49.45
C GLY A 153 1.40 -13.70 -50.37
N HIS A 154 0.10 -13.89 -50.58
CA HIS A 154 -0.53 -14.40 -51.80
C HIS A 154 -2.04 -14.13 -51.75
N GLY A 155 -2.49 -13.17 -52.57
CA GLY A 155 -3.76 -13.28 -53.32
C GLY A 155 -5.08 -13.13 -52.57
N SER A 156 -5.67 -11.94 -52.70
CA SER A 156 -7.11 -11.68 -52.91
C SER A 156 -8.14 -12.76 -52.51
N GLY A 157 -8.99 -12.42 -51.54
CA GLY A 157 -10.39 -12.86 -51.54
C GLY A 157 -10.94 -13.30 -50.19
N HIS A 158 -11.90 -12.51 -49.71
CA HIS A 158 -13.05 -12.90 -48.87
C HIS A 158 -12.83 -13.51 -47.47
N ASP A 159 -13.61 -12.94 -46.55
CA ASP A 159 -14.07 -13.49 -45.27
C ASP A 159 -13.05 -13.57 -44.12
N LYS A 160 -13.18 -12.63 -43.17
CA LYS A 160 -12.62 -12.78 -41.82
C LYS A 160 -13.44 -13.84 -41.06
N PRO A 161 -12.87 -14.97 -40.62
CA PRO A 161 -13.54 -15.85 -39.68
C PRO A 161 -13.11 -15.54 -38.24
N TRP A 162 -14.13 -15.56 -37.39
CA TRP A 162 -14.22 -15.83 -35.96
C TRP A 162 -13.15 -16.79 -35.42
N TRP A 163 -13.00 -16.82 -34.08
CA TRP A 163 -12.27 -17.75 -33.18
C TRP A 163 -10.89 -17.32 -32.63
N TRP A 164 -10.93 -17.10 -31.32
CA TRP A 164 -9.93 -17.00 -30.25
C TRP A 164 -8.70 -17.92 -30.34
N HIS A 165 -7.57 -17.44 -29.79
CA HIS A 165 -6.60 -18.32 -29.14
C HIS A 165 -5.89 -17.63 -27.98
N TRP A 166 -6.21 -18.05 -26.75
CA TRP A 166 -5.34 -17.94 -25.58
C TRP A 166 -4.06 -18.77 -25.81
N ARG A 167 -2.90 -18.15 -25.58
CA ARG A 167 -1.65 -18.88 -25.29
C ARG A 167 -0.84 -18.14 -24.23
N HIS A 168 -1.05 -18.54 -22.97
CA HIS A 168 -0.08 -18.33 -21.90
C HIS A 168 1.21 -19.12 -22.19
N TRP A 169 2.34 -18.52 -21.82
CA TRP A 169 3.61 -19.20 -21.54
C TRP A 169 4.17 -18.72 -20.21
#